data_AF-A0A2Z4IWY8-F1
#
_entry.id   AF-A0A2Z4IWY8-F1
#
_cell.length_a   1.000
_cell.length_b   1.000
_cell.length_c   1.000
_cell.angle_alpha   90.00
_cell.angle_beta   90.00
_cell.angle_gamma   90.00
#
_symmetry.space_group_name_H-M   'P 1'
#
loop_
_entity.id
_entity.type
_entity.pdbx_description
1 polymer ?
#
loop_
_entity_poly.entity_id
_entity_poly.type
_entity_poly.pdbx_seq_one_letter_code
_entity_poly.pdbx_strand_id
1 'polypeptide(L)' 'MSEENVPLQGGGAQPKGLVQQMEELMAALNADLSALDADLRSAGRRKRAARPAAEQPTHRP' A
#
# COMPACT_ATOMS: atom_id res chain seq x y z
N MET A 1 21.39 23.18 -34.66
CA MET A 1 21.89 21.87 -34.22
C MET A 1 21.44 21.65 -32.79
N SER A 2 20.28 21.03 -32.62
CA SER A 2 19.85 20.37 -31.38
C SER A 2 18.91 19.27 -31.84
N GLU A 3 19.50 18.15 -32.25
CA GLU A 3 18.77 16.91 -32.49
C GLU A 3 18.04 16.55 -31.19
N GLU A 4 16.72 16.66 -31.25
CA GLU A 4 15.80 16.09 -30.28
C GLU A 4 16.04 14.57 -30.25
N ASN A 5 16.74 14.11 -29.20
CA ASN A 5 16.96 12.69 -28.94
C ASN A 5 15.66 12.06 -28.44
N VAL A 6 14.69 11.87 -29.35
CA VAL A 6 13.58 10.96 -29.11
C VAL A 6 14.04 9.61 -29.62
N PRO A 7 14.29 8.61 -28.74
CA PRO A 7 14.57 7.27 -29.22
C PRO A 7 13.33 6.76 -29.95
N LEU A 8 13.43 6.65 -31.29
CA LEU A 8 12.49 5.91 -32.12
C LEU A 8 12.48 4.46 -31.64
N GLN A 9 11.50 4.09 -30.82
CA GLN A 9 11.27 2.69 -30.49
C GLN A 9 10.40 2.04 -31.56
N GLY A 10 11.04 1.65 -32.65
CA GLY A 10 10.57 0.56 -33.49
C GLY A 10 10.92 -0.77 -32.83
N GLY A 11 9.94 -1.66 -32.68
CA GLY A 11 10.13 -3.09 -32.45
C GLY A 11 10.79 -3.52 -31.14
N GLY A 12 9.97 -3.81 -30.12
CA GLY A 12 10.39 -4.49 -28.89
C GLY A 12 10.18 -3.63 -27.65
N ALA A 13 9.17 -3.98 -26.85
CA ALA A 13 8.83 -3.37 -25.56
C ALA A 13 8.93 -1.83 -25.54
N GLN A 14 7.89 -1.16 -26.06
CA GLN A 14 7.67 0.27 -25.95
C GLN A 14 8.03 0.74 -24.52
N PRO A 15 8.78 1.84 -24.33
CA PRO A 15 9.19 2.22 -23.00
C PRO A 15 7.90 2.63 -22.29
N LYS A 16 7.63 2.06 -21.12
CA LYS A 16 6.38 2.33 -20.39
C LYS A 16 6.12 3.83 -20.43
N GLY A 17 4.98 4.24 -20.99
CA GLY A 17 4.65 5.65 -21.09
C GLY A 17 4.71 6.26 -19.70
N LEU A 18 5.13 7.52 -19.56
CA LEU A 18 5.29 8.17 -18.26
C LEU A 18 4.05 7.99 -17.36
N VAL A 19 2.85 8.05 -17.94
CA VAL A 19 1.58 7.79 -17.24
C VAL A 19 1.50 6.36 -16.70
N GLN A 20 1.85 5.35 -17.50
CA GLN A 20 1.86 3.96 -17.07
C GLN A 20 2.88 3.72 -15.94
N GLN A 21 4.05 4.36 -16.02
CA GLN A 21 5.03 4.32 -14.93
C GLN A 21 4.49 4.98 -13.65
N MET A 22 3.77 6.10 -13.79
CA MET A 22 3.14 6.77 -12.64
C MET A 22 2.01 5.93 -12.04
N GLU A 23 1.21 5.24 -12.86
CA GLU A 23 0.16 4.32 -12.40
C GLU A 23 0.74 3.15 -11.62
N GLU A 24 1.81 2.53 -12.12
CA GLU A 24 2.52 1.45 -11.42
C GLU A 24 3.10 1.93 -10.09
N LEU A 25 3.70 3.12 -10.07
CA LEU A 25 4.20 3.72 -8.84
C LEU A 25 3.07 3.99 -7.84
N MET A 26 1.94 4.55 -8.28
CA MET A 26 0.78 4.75 -7.42
C MET A 26 0.22 3.43 -6.89
N ALA A 27 0.17 2.38 -7.71
CA ALA A 27 -0.29 1.06 -7.31
C ALA A 27 0.62 0.44 -6.24
N ALA A 28 1.94 0.54 -6.41
CA ALA A 28 2.92 0.09 -5.43
C ALA A 28 2.76 0.84 -4.10
N LEU A 29 2.67 2.18 -4.15
CA LEU A 29 2.45 3.01 -2.97
C LEU A 29 1.13 2.68 -2.26
N ASN A 30 0.05 2.42 -3.01
CA ASN A 30 -1.23 2.07 -2.44
C ASN A 30 -1.21 0.68 -1.76
N ALA A 31 -0.48 -0.28 -2.33
CA ALA A 31 -0.27 -1.58 -1.71
C ALA A 31 0.50 -1.46 -0.38
N ASP A 32 1.56 -0.65 -0.35
CA ASP A 32 2.36 -0.40 0.85
C ASP A 32 1.52 0.28 1.95
N LEU A 33 0.70 1.27 1.59
CA LEU A 33 -0.20 1.95 2.54
C LEU A 33 -1.29 0.99 3.07
N SER A 34 -1.84 0.13 2.22
CA SER A 34 -2.83 -0.88 2.65
C SER A 34 -2.22 -1.91 3.59
N ALA A 35 -0.98 -2.33 3.36
CA ALA A 35 -0.25 -3.23 4.25
C ALA A 35 0.02 -2.58 5.62
N LEU A 36 0.44 -1.32 5.62
CA LEU A 36 0.65 -0.55 6.85
C LEU A 36 -0.65 -0.38 7.66
N ASP A 37 -1.78 -0.06 7.01
CA ASP A 37 -3.09 0.02 7.69
C ASP A 37 -3.46 -1.32 8.36
N ALA A 38 -3.28 -2.43 7.64
CA ALA A 38 -3.56 -3.76 8.17
C ALA A 38 -2.71 -4.08 9.41
N ASP A 39 -1.42 -3.72 9.40
CA ASP A 39 -0.53 -3.92 10.55
C ASP A 39 -0.94 -3.04 11.74
N LEU A 40 -1.27 -1.77 11.52
CA LEU A 40 -1.77 -0.88 12.57
C LEU A 40 -3.07 -1.42 13.22
N ARG A 41 -4.01 -1.91 12.40
CA ARG A 41 -5.25 -2.54 12.90
C ARG A 41 -4.97 -3.82 13.68
N SER A 42 -4.02 -4.63 13.21
CA SER A 42 -3.57 -5.84 13.90
C SER A 42 -2.93 -5.52 15.25
N ALA A 43 -2.03 -4.53 15.29
CA ALA A 43 -1.39 -4.06 16.52
C ALA A 43 -2.43 -3.50 17.52
N GLY A 44 -3.39 -2.70 17.07
CA GLY A 44 -4.49 -2.20 17.90
C GLY A 44 -5.39 -3.31 18.44
N ARG A 45 -5.67 -4.35 17.64
CA ARG A 45 -6.45 -5.52 18.07
C ARG A 45 -5.69 -6.38 19.09
N ARG A 46 -4.39 -6.55 18.92
CA ARG A 46 -3.51 -7.20 19.92
C ARG A 46 -3.48 -6.43 21.24
N LYS A 47 -3.37 -5.09 21.21
CA LYS A 47 -3.47 -4.25 22.43
C LYS A 47 -4.81 -4.41 23.14
N ARG A 48 -5.92 -4.50 22.40
CA ARG A 48 -7.26 -4.73 22.98
C ARG A 48 -7.43 -6.14 23.56
N ALA A 49 -6.89 -7.16 22.90
CA ALA A 49 -6.94 -8.54 23.37
C ALA A 49 -6.00 -8.80 24.58
N ALA A 50 -4.91 -8.01 24.69
CA ALA A 50 -4.00 -8.04 25.82
C ALA A 50 -4.54 -7.32 27.07
N ARG A 51 -5.63 -6.54 26.96
CA ARG A 51 -6.40 -6.13 28.13
C ARG A 51 -7.09 -7.40 28.65
N PRO A 52 -6.74 -7.92 29.84
CA PRO A 52 -7.39 -9.11 30.36
C PRO A 52 -8.89 -8.84 30.44
N ALA A 53 -9.70 -9.86 30.20
CA ALA A 53 -11.15 -9.86 30.44
C ALA A 53 -11.51 -9.70 31.93
N ALA A 54 -10.68 -8.99 32.70
CA ALA A 54 -10.93 -8.57 34.07
C ALA A 54 -11.75 -7.27 34.03
N GLU A 55 -12.98 -7.38 33.54
CA GLU A 55 -14.10 -6.45 33.76
C GLU A 55 -15.32 -6.99 32.98
N GLN A 56 -15.61 -8.29 33.10
CA GLN A 56 -16.99 -8.72 33.03
C GLN A 56 -17.55 -8.47 34.43
N PRO A 57 -18.39 -7.45 34.67
CA PRO A 57 -19.12 -7.34 35.92
C PRO A 57 -20.04 -8.56 36.01
N THR A 58 -19.53 -9.63 36.61
CA THR A 58 -20.32 -10.73 37.14
C THR A 58 -21.05 -10.18 38.35
N HIS A 59 -22.29 -9.77 38.16
CA HIS A 59 -23.35 -9.81 39.16
C HIS A 59 -24.67 -9.59 38.41
N ARG A 60 -25.40 -10.62 37.92
CA ARG A 60 -26.18 -11.68 38.59
C ARG A 60 -27.35 -11.13 39.44
N PRO A 61 -28.47 -11.88 39.46
CA PRO A 61 -29.66 -11.76 38.62
C PRO A 61 -30.69 -10.72 39.09
#